data_AF-A0AA97AK65-F1
#
_entry.id   AF-A0AA97AK65-F1
#
_cell.length_a   1.000
_cell.length_b   1.000
_cell.length_c   1.000
_cell.angle_alpha   90.00
_cell.angle_beta   90.00
_cell.angle_gamma   90.00
#
_symmetry.space_group_name_H-M   'P 1'
#
loop_
_entity.id
_entity.type
_entity.pdbx_description
1 polymer ?
#
loop_
_entity_poly.entity_id
_entity_poly.type
_entity_poly.pdbx_seq_one_letter_code
_entity_poly.pdbx_strand_id
1 'polypeptide(L)' 'MEREVTDSEGITWTCIQALSGISDDAAQVKGEDAYWVVCTPSGGAASVRLMVYSTAIQTNSCLQTSD' A
#
# COMPACT_ATOMS: atom_id res chain seq x y z
N MET A 1 1.42 -4.44 8.96
CA MET A 1 0.05 -3.93 8.88
C MET A 1 -0.50 -4.34 7.53
N GLU A 2 -1.62 -5.05 7.55
CA GLU A 2 -2.33 -5.50 6.35
C GLU A 2 -3.64 -4.71 6.25
N ARG A 3 -4.02 -4.34 5.03
CA ARG A 3 -5.25 -3.59 4.76
C ARG A 3 -5.91 -4.13 3.50
N GLU A 4 -7.20 -4.39 3.59
CA GLU A 4 -8.01 -4.73 2.44
C GLU A 4 -8.66 -3.47 1.85
N VAL A 5 -8.61 -3.35 0.53
CA VAL A 5 -9.20 -2.22 -0.19
C VAL A 5 -9.89 -2.73 -1.45
N THR A 6 -11.15 -2.39 -1.65
CA THR A 6 -11.87 -2.72 -2.89
C THR A 6 -11.80 -1.53 -3.83
N ASP A 7 -11.37 -1.76 -5.07
CA ASP A 7 -11.35 -0.73 -6.10
C ASP A 7 -12.72 -0.50 -6.74
N SER A 8 -12.81 0.47 -7.66
CA SER A 8 -14.04 0.79 -8.40
C SER A 8 -14.49 -0.31 -9.36
N GLU A 9 -13.61 -1.24 -9.72
CA GLU A 9 -13.91 -2.39 -10.58
C GLU A 9 -14.41 -3.59 -9.76
N GLY A 10 -14.45 -3.46 -8.43
CA GLY A 10 -14.90 -4.49 -7.51
C GLY A 10 -13.83 -5.53 -7.16
N ILE A 11 -12.56 -5.27 -7.51
CA ILE A 11 -11.45 -6.15 -7.15
C ILE A 11 -11.01 -5.81 -5.72
N THR A 12 -10.89 -6.84 -4.88
CA THR A 12 -10.40 -6.69 -3.51
C THR A 12 -8.90 -6.83 -3.50
N TRP A 13 -8.21 -5.81 -3.01
CA TRP A 13 -6.76 -5.76 -2.91
C TRP A 13 -6.33 -5.95 -1.47
N THR A 14 -5.41 -6.90 -1.24
CA THR A 14 -4.71 -7.03 0.03
C THR A 14 -3.41 -6.26 -0.06
N CYS A 15 -3.33 -5.13 0.64
CA CYS A 15 -2.18 -4.25 0.70
C CYS A 15 -1.41 -4.46 2.00
N ILE A 16 -0.14 -4.81 1.90
CA ILE A 16 0.75 -5.06 3.02
C ILE A 16 1.94 -4.12 2.91
N GLN A 17 2.22 -3.39 3.98
CA GLN A 17 3.43 -2.59 4.05
C GLN A 17 4.65 -3.52 3.94
N ALA A 18 5.54 -3.22 3.00
CA ALA A 18 6.72 -4.05 2.75
C ALA A 18 7.53 -4.15 4.05
N LEU A 19 7.96 -5.37 4.40
CA LEU A 19 8.73 -5.65 5.62
C LEU A 19 7.96 -5.39 6.94
N SER A 20 6.62 -5.29 6.88
CA SER A 20 5.83 -5.19 8.11
C SER A 20 6.04 -6.43 8.98
N GLY A 21 6.45 -6.22 10.23
CA GLY A 21 6.85 -7.29 11.15
C GLY A 21 8.34 -7.33 11.48
N ILE A 22 9.19 -6.57 10.78
CA ILE A 22 10.60 -6.38 11.14
C ILE A 22 10.80 -5.05 11.88
N SER A 23 10.49 -3.92 11.24
CA SER A 23 10.39 -2.59 11.85
C SER A 23 9.80 -1.59 10.84
N ASP A 24 9.16 -0.52 11.33
CA ASP A 24 8.55 0.51 10.47
C ASP A 24 9.61 1.26 9.62
N ASP A 25 10.82 1.43 10.17
CA ASP A 25 11.96 2.06 9.47
C ASP A 25 12.42 1.27 8.24
N ALA A 26 12.27 -0.06 8.27
CA ALA A 26 12.66 -0.91 7.14
C ALA A 26 11.71 -0.74 5.94
N ALA A 27 10.47 -0.33 6.20
CA ALA A 27 9.47 -0.06 5.19
C ALA A 27 9.55 1.36 4.63
N GLN A 28 10.23 2.26 5.34
CA GLN A 28 10.34 3.66 4.97
C GLN A 28 11.29 3.83 3.77
N VAL A 29 10.91 4.71 2.84
CA VAL A 29 11.76 5.12 1.74
C VAL A 29 12.85 6.02 2.30
N LYS A 30 14.11 5.65 2.06
CA LYS A 30 15.25 6.38 2.62
C LYS A 30 15.25 7.84 2.15
N GLY A 31 15.07 8.76 3.10
CA GLY A 31 15.08 10.21 2.83
C GLY A 31 13.72 10.79 2.47
N GLU A 32 12.64 10.00 2.51
CA GLU A 32 11.27 10.46 2.28
C GLU A 32 10.36 10.01 3.44
N ASP A 33 9.35 10.81 3.76
CA ASP A 33 8.28 10.40 4.69
C ASP A 33 7.23 9.55 3.95
N ALA A 34 7.71 8.47 3.34
CA ALA A 34 6.95 7.57 2.50
C ALA A 34 7.29 6.11 2.82
N TYR A 35 6.37 5.21 2.52
CA TYR A 35 6.47 3.78 2.82
C TYR A 35 6.23 2.95 1.56
N TRP A 36 6.97 1.86 1.44
CA TRP A 36 6.71 0.85 0.42
C TRP A 36 5.55 -0.04 0.83
N VAL A 37 4.55 -0.18 -0.05
CA VAL A 37 3.38 -1.04 0.13
C VAL A 37 3.30 -1.99 -1.06
N VAL A 38 2.97 -3.24 -0.81
CA VAL A 38 2.69 -4.24 -1.84
C VAL A 38 1.21 -4.57 -1.80
N CYS A 39 0.51 -4.36 -2.91
CA CYS A 39 -0.90 -4.68 -3.04
C CYS A 39 -1.08 -5.85 -4.01
N THR A 40 -1.87 -6.85 -3.60
CA THR A 40 -2.17 -8.04 -4.39
C THR A 40 -3.67 -8.13 -4.61
N PRO A 41 -4.15 -8.24 -5.87
CA PRO A 41 -5.58 -8.34 -6.15
C PRO A 41 -6.10 -9.74 -5.85
N SER A 42 -7.38 -9.82 -5.48
CA SER A 42 -8.11 -11.06 -5.33
C SER A 42 -8.17 -11.76 -6.68
N GLY A 43 -7.44 -12.89 -6.79
CA GLY A 43 -7.25 -13.61 -8.06
C GLY A 43 -5.78 -13.78 -8.46
N GLY A 44 -4.83 -13.12 -7.80
CA GLY A 44 -3.40 -13.46 -7.85
C GLY A 44 -2.69 -13.20 -9.19
N ALA A 45 -3.28 -12.39 -10.07
CA ALA A 45 -2.75 -12.17 -11.41
C ALA A 45 -1.40 -11.44 -11.45
N ALA A 46 -1.22 -10.39 -10.63
CA ALA A 46 0.04 -9.68 -10.43
C ALA A 46 -0.02 -8.78 -9.18
N SER A 47 1.03 -8.77 -8.36
CA SER A 47 1.17 -7.81 -7.26
C SER A 47 1.83 -6.52 -7.75
N VAL A 48 1.36 -5.37 -7.26
CA VAL A 48 1.96 -4.06 -7.53
C VAL A 48 2.68 -3.54 -6.29
N ARG A 49 3.79 -2.84 -6.50
CA ARG A 49 4.51 -2.14 -5.43
C ARG A 49 4.27 -0.64 -5.58
N LEU A 50 3.80 -0.01 -4.52
CA LEU A 50 3.44 1.39 -4.45
C LEU A 50 4.28 2.09 -3.39
N MET A 51 4.59 3.36 -3.63
CA MET A 51 5.15 4.26 -2.63
C MET A 51 4.02 5.14 -2.10
N VAL A 52 3.81 5.14 -0.78
CA VAL A 52 2.71 5.86 -0.13
C VAL A 52 3.28 6.85 0.87
N TYR A 53 2.96 8.13 0.71
CA TYR A 53 3.37 9.18 1.65
C TYR A 53 2.59 9.07 2.97
N SER A 54 3.29 9.29 4.09
CA SER A 54 2.75 9.26 5.46
C SER A 54 1.48 10.10 5.65
N THR A 55 1.42 11.27 5.02
CA THR A 55 0.25 12.18 5.04
C THR A 55 -0.99 11.59 4.37
N ALA A 56 -0.83 10.60 3.48
CA ALA A 56 -1.93 9.91 2.82
C ALA A 56 -2.44 8.66 3.58
N ILE A 57 -1.76 8.24 4.66
CA ILE A 57 -2.09 7.04 5.43
C ILE A 57 -3.28 7.28 6.38
N GLN A 58 -3.55 8.54 6.77
CA GLN A 58 -4.64 8.88 7.71
C GLN A 58 -6.02 8.96 7.07
N THR A 59 -6.11 9.28 5.79
CA THR A 59 -7.36 9.21 5.04
C THR A 59 -7.46 7.87 4.32
N ASN A 60 -8.67 7.36 4.12
CA ASN A 60 -8.96 6.14 3.35
C ASN A 60 -8.57 6.25 1.85
N SER A 61 -7.49 6.96 1.52
CA SER A 61 -7.15 7.46 0.19
C SER A 61 -6.02 6.69 -0.49
N CYS A 62 -5.56 5.56 0.05
CA CYS A 62 -4.49 4.72 -0.54
C CYS A 62 -4.75 4.24 -1.98
N LEU A 63 -5.91 4.51 -2.58
CA LEU A 63 -6.22 4.19 -3.98
C LEU A 63 -6.67 5.38 -4.84
N GLN A 64 -6.55 6.64 -4.37
CA GLN A 64 -6.73 7.75 -5.30
C GLN A 64 -5.45 7.93 -6.10
N THR A 65 -5.34 7.17 -7.19
CA THR A 65 -4.46 7.48 -8.32
C THR A 65 -4.69 8.93 -8.70
N SER A 66 -3.61 9.70 -8.73
CA SER A 66 -3.59 11.07 -9.25
C SER A 66 -4.12 11.11 -10.68
N ASP A 67 -5.16 11.91 -10.93
CA ASP A 67 -5.39 12.53 -12.24
C ASP A 67 -4.18 13.41 -12.63
#